data_AF-A0A1T4KJA1-F1
#
_entry.id   AF-A0A1T4KJA1-F1
#
_cell.length_a   1.000
_cell.length_b   1.000
_cell.length_c   1.000
_cell.angle_alpha   90.00
_cell.angle_beta   90.00
_cell.angle_gamma   90.00
#
_symmetry.space_group_name_H-M   'P 1'
#
loop_
_entity.id
_entity.type
_entity.pdbx_description
1 polymer ?
#
loop_
_entity_poly.entity_id
_entity_poly.type
_entity_poly.pdbx_seq_one_letter_code
_entity_poly.pdbx_strand_id
1 'polypeptide(L)'
;MVRSATWISSLMSTLFFIGCQNHTEQISGKMDSPSASFRIEVLSSLYGTPKEKQQYLITEEYDEFRTLVLESFPDSIRSLRSVEVWEYTWQTNRIDSMLTVWYLPEEDSLKYICHFKHSTYNLY
;
A
#
# COMPACT_ATOMS: atom_id res chain seq x y z
N MET A 1 -19.93 65.54 -15.35
CA MET A 1 -20.42 64.59 -14.34
C MET A 1 -21.36 63.60 -15.02
N VAL A 2 -20.81 62.57 -15.67
CA VAL A 2 -21.49 61.30 -16.00
C VAL A 2 -20.37 60.25 -16.08
N ARG A 3 -20.36 59.30 -15.15
CA ARG A 3 -19.45 58.16 -15.11
C ARG A 3 -20.12 57.05 -15.92
N SER A 4 -19.55 56.66 -17.06
CA SER A 4 -19.96 55.42 -17.74
C SER A 4 -18.82 54.43 -17.68
N ALA A 5 -19.04 53.41 -16.86
CA ALA A 5 -18.26 52.19 -16.80
C ALA A 5 -18.60 51.32 -18.01
N THR A 6 -17.58 50.89 -18.74
CA THR A 6 -17.66 49.72 -19.61
C THR A 6 -16.61 48.72 -19.14
N TRP A 7 -17.11 47.66 -18.53
CA TRP A 7 -16.35 46.55 -18.00
C TRP A 7 -15.75 45.75 -19.16
N ILE A 8 -14.43 45.56 -19.14
CA ILE A 8 -13.74 44.67 -20.08
C ILE A 8 -14.09 43.23 -19.68
N SER A 9 -15.03 42.64 -20.39
CA SER A 9 -15.29 41.20 -20.36
C SER A 9 -14.26 40.49 -21.25
N SER A 10 -13.20 39.97 -20.63
CA SER A 10 -12.32 38.98 -21.26
C SER A 10 -12.28 37.75 -20.35
N LEU A 11 -13.13 36.78 -20.65
CA LEU A 11 -13.10 35.43 -20.09
C LEU A 11 -11.78 34.76 -20.51
N MET A 12 -10.77 34.88 -19.65
CA MET A 12 -9.62 33.98 -19.67
C MET A 12 -10.09 32.63 -19.12
N SER A 13 -10.48 31.72 -20.01
CA SER A 13 -10.69 30.31 -19.69
C SER A 13 -9.36 29.65 -19.36
N THR A 14 -8.84 29.92 -18.16
CA THR A 14 -7.73 29.17 -17.57
C THR A 14 -8.26 27.83 -17.05
N LEU A 15 -7.98 26.77 -17.82
CA LEU A 15 -7.54 25.46 -17.34
C LEU A 15 -7.95 25.08 -15.91
N PHE A 16 -9.13 24.47 -15.76
CA PHE A 16 -9.34 23.54 -14.66
C PHE A 16 -8.90 22.16 -15.16
N PHE A 17 -7.62 21.84 -14.92
CA PHE A 17 -7.18 20.47 -14.83
C PHE A 17 -8.01 19.82 -13.71
N ILE A 18 -9.04 19.06 -14.08
CA ILE A 18 -9.59 18.05 -13.17
C ILE A 18 -8.53 16.96 -13.11
N GLY A 19 -7.51 17.19 -12.30
CA GLY A 19 -6.67 16.13 -11.80
C GLY A 19 -7.56 15.27 -10.92
N CYS A 20 -8.01 14.13 -11.44
CA CYS A 20 -8.55 13.06 -10.61
C CYS A 20 -7.42 12.65 -9.66
N GLN A 21 -7.39 13.25 -8.47
CA GLN A 21 -6.57 12.75 -7.38
C GLN A 21 -7.24 11.44 -6.94
N ASN A 22 -6.73 10.33 -7.45
CA ASN A 22 -7.01 9.01 -6.88
C ASN A 22 -6.47 9.04 -5.46
N HIS A 23 -7.37 9.26 -4.49
CA HIS A 23 -7.04 9.31 -3.09
C HIS A 23 -6.91 7.86 -2.59
N THR A 24 -5.81 7.21 -2.95
CA THR A 24 -5.44 5.93 -2.33
C THR A 24 -5.03 6.24 -0.90
N GLU A 25 -5.91 5.96 0.07
CA GLU A 25 -5.51 5.94 1.47
C GLU A 25 -4.56 4.74 1.66
N GLN A 26 -3.27 5.05 1.82
CA GLN A 26 -2.20 4.08 1.98
C GLN A 26 -1.75 4.07 3.43
N ILE A 27 -1.81 2.90 4.07
CA ILE A 27 -1.30 2.73 5.43
C ILE A 27 -0.25 1.61 5.38
N SER A 28 1.00 1.95 5.70
CA SER A 28 2.09 1.01 5.90
C SER A 28 2.52 1.01 7.37
N GLY A 29 2.74 -0.18 7.93
CA GLY A 29 3.26 -0.37 9.29
C GLY A 29 4.46 -1.30 9.30
N LYS A 30 5.46 -0.97 10.12
CA LYS A 30 6.75 -1.65 10.24
C LYS A 30 6.93 -2.30 11.63
N MET A 31 7.91 -3.20 11.70
CA MET A 31 8.26 -4.13 12.78
C MET A 31 8.72 -3.50 14.12
N ASP A 32 8.01 -2.49 14.65
CA ASP A 32 8.34 -1.86 15.95
C ASP A 32 7.32 -2.19 17.07
N SER A 33 6.32 -3.07 16.84
CA SER A 33 5.42 -3.55 17.91
C SER A 33 4.73 -4.89 17.63
N PRO A 34 4.24 -5.60 18.67
CA PRO A 34 3.85 -7.00 18.59
C PRO A 34 2.65 -7.19 17.66
N SER A 35 2.90 -7.86 16.52
CA SER A 35 1.98 -8.00 15.40
C SER A 35 0.95 -9.13 15.59
N ALA A 36 0.49 -9.39 16.81
CA ALA A 36 -0.45 -10.49 17.07
C ALA A 36 -1.72 -10.38 16.20
N SER A 37 -2.15 -9.13 15.91
CA SER A 37 -3.25 -8.82 15.00
C SER A 37 -3.02 -9.18 13.53
N PHE A 38 -1.76 -9.36 13.12
CA PHE A 38 -1.36 -9.71 11.75
C PHE A 38 -0.94 -11.17 11.61
N ARG A 39 -1.22 -12.03 12.60
CA ARG A 39 -1.08 -13.48 12.42
C ARG A 39 -2.05 -13.97 11.36
N ILE A 40 -1.61 -14.94 10.55
CA ILE A 40 -2.43 -15.50 9.46
C ILE A 40 -3.74 -16.05 10.00
N GLU A 41 -3.73 -16.74 11.14
CA GLU A 41 -4.93 -17.28 11.76
C GLU A 41 -5.93 -16.17 12.15
N VAL A 42 -5.44 -15.06 12.68
CA VAL A 42 -6.26 -13.90 13.07
C VAL A 42 -6.86 -13.24 11.83
N LEU A 43 -6.04 -12.95 10.83
CA LEU A 43 -6.49 -12.36 9.57
C LEU A 43 -7.44 -13.28 8.81
N SER A 44 -7.19 -14.58 8.86
CA SER A 44 -8.07 -15.57 8.23
C SER A 44 -9.42 -15.69 8.94
N SER A 45 -9.45 -15.50 10.26
CA SER A 45 -10.71 -15.40 11.00
C SER A 45 -11.48 -14.11 10.69
N LEU A 46 -10.78 -13.01 10.40
CA LEU A 46 -11.40 -11.70 10.15
C LEU A 46 -11.88 -11.54 8.71
N TYR A 47 -11.10 -12.00 7.74
CA TYR A 47 -11.28 -11.72 6.31
C TYR A 47 -11.45 -12.98 5.45
N GLY A 48 -11.38 -14.16 6.06
CA GLY A 48 -11.41 -15.43 5.35
C GLY A 48 -10.06 -15.80 4.72
N THR A 49 -10.08 -16.71 3.77
CA THR A 49 -8.85 -17.16 3.11
C THR A 49 -8.20 -16.03 2.31
N PRO A 50 -6.86 -15.91 2.31
CA PRO A 50 -6.16 -14.95 1.45
C PRO A 50 -6.56 -15.11 -0.01
N LYS A 51 -6.79 -14.00 -0.70
CA LYS A 51 -7.05 -13.98 -2.14
C LYS A 51 -5.80 -14.36 -2.93
N GLU A 52 -4.65 -13.87 -2.47
CA GLU A 52 -3.37 -14.15 -3.10
C GLU A 52 -2.34 -14.54 -2.05
N LYS A 53 -1.44 -15.44 -2.47
CA LYS A 53 -0.30 -15.91 -1.71
C LYS A 53 0.88 -16.00 -2.65
N GLN A 54 1.99 -15.38 -2.30
CA GLN A 54 3.20 -15.39 -3.10
C GLN A 54 4.41 -15.61 -2.22
N GLN A 55 5.44 -16.23 -2.79
CA GLN A 55 6.74 -16.40 -2.18
C GLN A 55 7.77 -15.87 -3.16
N TYR A 56 8.69 -15.05 -2.70
CA TYR A 56 9.74 -14.50 -3.54
C TYR A 56 10.99 -14.18 -2.74
N LEU A 57 12.13 -14.14 -3.45
CA LEU A 57 13.37 -13.62 -2.89
C LEU A 57 13.38 -12.10 -3.03
N ILE A 58 13.71 -11.41 -1.96
CA ILE A 58 13.96 -9.97 -2.00
C ILE A 58 15.20 -9.72 -2.87
N THR A 59 15.03 -8.91 -3.91
CA THR A 59 16.10 -8.35 -4.74
C THR A 59 15.94 -6.84 -4.81
N GLU A 60 16.97 -6.12 -5.25
CA GLU A 60 16.91 -4.65 -5.38
C GLU A 60 16.04 -4.17 -6.55
N GLU A 61 15.65 -5.06 -7.46
CA GLU A 61 14.85 -4.74 -8.65
C GLU A 61 13.36 -5.01 -8.40
N TYR A 62 12.65 -4.18 -7.63
CA TYR A 62 11.20 -4.36 -7.46
C TYR A 62 10.38 -3.06 -7.33
N ASP A 63 9.07 -3.22 -7.47
CA ASP A 63 8.05 -2.17 -7.46
C ASP A 63 7.91 -1.42 -6.11
N GLU A 64 7.11 -0.36 -6.15
CA GLU A 64 6.87 0.58 -5.05
C GLU A 64 6.38 -0.12 -3.76
N PHE A 65 5.67 -1.25 -3.87
CA PHE A 65 5.11 -1.97 -2.72
C PHE A 65 6.16 -2.83 -2.02
N ARG A 66 7.06 -3.44 -2.79
CA ARG A 66 8.14 -4.28 -2.25
C ARG A 66 9.31 -3.46 -1.69
N THR A 67 9.37 -2.17 -2.01
CA THR A 67 10.31 -1.23 -1.38
C THR A 67 10.13 -1.16 0.14
N LEU A 68 8.88 -1.18 0.63
CA LEU A 68 8.58 -1.20 2.08
C LEU A 68 9.15 -2.44 2.78
N VAL A 69 9.07 -3.59 2.10
CA VAL A 69 9.61 -4.86 2.59
C VAL A 69 11.14 -4.78 2.63
N LEU A 70 11.76 -4.31 1.55
CA LEU A 70 13.20 -4.09 1.45
C LEU A 70 13.72 -3.22 2.60
N GLU A 71 13.10 -2.06 2.81
CA GLU A 71 13.48 -1.11 3.88
C GLU A 71 13.35 -1.71 5.28
N SER A 72 12.59 -2.79 5.45
CA SER A 72 12.48 -3.52 6.72
C SER A 72 13.71 -4.35 7.07
N PHE A 73 14.66 -4.50 6.16
CA PHE A 73 15.92 -5.19 6.38
C PHE A 73 17.13 -4.23 6.37
N PRO A 74 18.17 -4.50 7.18
CA PRO A 74 19.40 -3.73 7.12
C PRO A 74 20.13 -3.99 5.80
N ASP A 75 20.95 -3.03 5.36
CA ASP A 75 21.68 -3.05 4.09
C ASP A 75 22.48 -4.34 3.87
N SER A 76 23.15 -4.82 4.92
CA SER A 76 23.92 -6.07 4.88
C SER A 76 23.09 -7.27 4.46
N ILE A 77 21.81 -7.32 4.86
CA ILE A 77 20.88 -8.39 4.51
C ILE A 77 20.27 -8.14 3.13
N ARG A 78 19.97 -6.89 2.77
CA ARG A 78 19.47 -6.52 1.43
C ARG A 78 20.47 -6.92 0.34
N SER A 79 21.77 -6.76 0.59
CA SER A 79 22.83 -7.13 -0.36
C SER A 79 23.00 -8.63 -0.56
N LEU A 80 22.52 -9.47 0.36
CA LEU A 80 22.61 -10.94 0.21
C LEU A 80 21.66 -11.48 -0.86
N ARG A 81 20.59 -10.74 -1.21
CA ARG A 81 19.57 -11.10 -2.22
C ARG A 81 19.01 -12.53 -2.05
N SER A 82 19.01 -13.03 -0.81
CA SER A 82 18.69 -14.42 -0.48
C SER A 82 17.60 -14.54 0.59
N VAL A 83 16.93 -13.42 0.92
CA VAL A 83 15.85 -13.42 1.90
C VAL A 83 14.56 -13.80 1.20
N GLU A 84 14.05 -14.98 1.52
CA GLU A 84 12.71 -15.40 1.12
C GLU A 84 11.66 -14.66 1.95
N VAL A 85 10.65 -14.12 1.27
CA VAL A 85 9.51 -13.45 1.89
C VAL A 85 8.22 -14.03 1.35
N TRP A 86 7.27 -14.13 2.25
CA TRP A 86 5.94 -14.65 2.04
C TRP A 86 4.94 -13.49 2.06
N GLU A 87 4.27 -13.26 0.94
CA GLU A 87 3.28 -12.20 0.75
C GLU A 87 1.87 -12.78 0.73
N TYR A 88 0.99 -12.23 1.54
CA TYR A 88 -0.39 -12.65 1.65
C TYR A 88 -1.30 -11.46 1.50
N THR A 89 -2.28 -11.55 0.60
CA THR A 89 -3.24 -10.47 0.34
C THR A 89 -4.66 -10.93 0.67
N TRP A 90 -5.33 -10.18 1.54
CA TRP A 90 -6.73 -10.36 1.89
C TRP A 90 -7.59 -9.24 1.34
N GLN A 91 -8.80 -9.58 0.93
CA GLN A 91 -9.87 -8.59 0.82
C GLN A 91 -10.35 -8.24 2.23
N THR A 92 -10.29 -6.97 2.59
CA THR A 92 -10.83 -6.53 3.88
C THR A 92 -12.37 -6.50 3.84
N ASN A 93 -13.01 -6.12 4.95
CA ASN A 93 -14.46 -5.96 5.02
C ASN A 93 -15.02 -4.93 4.02
N ARG A 94 -14.16 -4.08 3.43
CA ARG A 94 -14.54 -3.22 2.31
C ARG A 94 -14.11 -3.89 1.00
N ILE A 95 -15.03 -3.98 0.05
CA ILE A 95 -14.84 -4.68 -1.24
C ILE A 95 -13.77 -4.04 -2.14
N ASP A 96 -13.45 -2.78 -1.87
CA ASP A 96 -12.48 -1.94 -2.55
C ASP A 96 -11.18 -1.77 -1.75
N SER A 97 -10.99 -2.50 -0.65
CA SER A 97 -9.78 -2.40 0.16
C SER A 97 -9.14 -3.76 0.39
N MET A 98 -7.86 -3.82 0.08
CA MET A 98 -7.00 -4.97 0.26
C MET A 98 -5.99 -4.71 1.37
N LEU A 99 -5.64 -5.77 2.08
CA LEU A 99 -4.54 -5.79 3.04
C LEU A 99 -3.52 -6.81 2.55
N THR A 100 -2.33 -6.33 2.23
CA THR A 100 -1.16 -7.16 1.93
C THR A 100 -0.26 -7.19 3.15
N VAL A 101 0.18 -8.38 3.54
CA VAL A 101 1.07 -8.59 4.69
C VAL A 101 2.23 -9.45 4.25
N TRP A 102 3.43 -9.06 4.67
CA TRP A 102 4.66 -9.79 4.39
C TRP A 102 5.19 -10.45 5.65
N TYR A 103 5.68 -11.67 5.47
CA TYR A 103 6.22 -12.51 6.52
C TYR A 103 7.59 -13.05 6.12
N LEU A 104 8.43 -13.24 7.13
CA LEU A 104 9.65 -14.02 7.04
C LEU A 104 9.32 -15.46 7.44
N PRO A 105 9.65 -16.46 6.60
CA PRO A 105 9.61 -17.85 7.02
C PRO A 105 10.73 -18.09 8.04
N GLU A 106 10.33 -18.52 9.24
CA GLU A 106 11.20 -19.12 10.26
C GLU A 106 10.85 -20.62 10.36
N GLU A 107 11.70 -21.44 11.00
CA GLU A 107 11.63 -22.92 10.95
C GLU A 107 10.21 -23.49 11.05
N ASP A 108 9.43 -23.05 12.04
CA ASP A 108 8.07 -23.53 12.29
C ASP A 108 7.01 -22.41 12.24
N SER A 109 7.36 -21.20 11.78
CA SER A 109 6.43 -20.07 11.88
C SER A 109 6.65 -18.98 10.83
N LEU A 110 5.65 -18.11 10.69
CA LEU A 110 5.72 -16.93 9.83
C LEU A 110 5.77 -15.69 10.70
N LYS A 111 6.91 -15.00 10.65
CA LYS A 111 7.15 -13.79 11.41
C LYS A 111 6.77 -12.58 10.59
N TYR A 112 5.88 -11.77 11.13
CA TYR A 112 5.45 -10.53 10.50
C TYR A 112 6.64 -9.57 10.26
N ILE A 113 6.69 -9.00 9.06
CA ILE A 113 7.66 -7.97 8.68
C ILE A 113 6.96 -6.61 8.64
N CYS A 114 6.00 -6.49 7.72
CA CYS A 114 5.26 -5.25 7.47
C CYS A 114 3.91 -5.56 6.84
N HIS A 115 3.06 -4.55 6.76
CA HIS A 115 1.81 -4.64 6.01
C HIS A 115 1.62 -3.38 5.17
N PHE A 116 0.75 -3.51 4.19
CA PHE A 116 0.30 -2.44 3.35
C PHE A 116 -1.20 -2.59 3.13
N LYS A 117 -1.96 -1.61 3.58
CA LYS A 117 -3.37 -1.50 3.28
C LYS A 117 -3.55 -0.47 2.18
N HIS A 118 -4.20 -0.89 1.10
CA HIS A 118 -4.64 0.02 0.06
C HIS A 118 -6.14 -0.09 -0.17
N SER A 119 -6.71 1.01 -0.62
CA SER A 119 -8.07 1.05 -1.10
C SER A 119 -8.11 1.68 -2.48
N THR A 120 -8.76 1.00 -3.41
CA THR A 120 -8.99 1.49 -4.77
C THR A 120 -10.28 2.31 -4.79
N TYR A 121 -10.27 3.49 -4.15
CA TYR A 121 -11.29 4.49 -4.43
C TYR A 121 -10.90 5.24 -5.70
N ASN A 122 -11.55 4.87 -6.81
CA ASN A 122 -12.12 5.73 -7.84
C ASN A 122 -12.49 4.88 -9.04
N LEU A 123 -13.78 4.64 -9.26
CA LEU A 123 -14.47 4.71 -10.55
C LEU A 123 -15.94 4.30 -10.35
N TYR A 124 -16.82 5.18 -10.82
CA TYR A 124 -18.30 5.16 -10.88
C TYR A 124 -19.06 5.83 -9.74
#